data_AF-A0A7J7J4K4-F1
#
_entry.id   AF-A0A7J7J4K4-F1
#
_cell.length_a   1.000
_cell.length_b   1.000
_cell.length_c   1.000
_cell.angle_alpha   90.00
_cell.angle_beta   90.00
_cell.angle_gamma   90.00
#
_symmetry.space_group_name_H-M   'P 1'
#
loop_
_entity.id
_entity.type
_entity.pdbx_description
1 polymer ?
#
loop_
_entity_poly.entity_id
_entity_poly.type
_entity_poly.pdbx_seq_one_letter_code
_entity_poly.pdbx_strand_id
1 'polypeptide(L)'
;MAAMHAKAQELTGVEVPKFYNQAAINPLKFAEQQQKRKLLWSKASQNTEQSLQKFQGTEVVADEKYRKLMGIKGEVKITDMSEEQKQKQNELFNKLDQEYAFARITTHTHRGMGLGVVSSMAAQTANEQFNRP
;
A
#
# COMPACT_ATOMS: atom_id res chain seq x y z
N MET A 1 16.71 29.72 -12.66
CA MET A 1 15.98 28.65 -11.91
C MET A 1 16.55 28.37 -10.53
N ALA A 2 17.87 28.53 -10.27
CA ALA A 2 18.46 28.34 -8.93
C ALA A 2 17.82 29.19 -7.82
N ALA A 3 17.45 30.45 -8.12
CA ALA A 3 16.83 31.34 -7.13
C ALA A 3 15.42 30.90 -6.68
N MET A 4 14.66 30.17 -7.51
CA MET A 4 13.34 29.65 -7.10
C MET A 4 13.46 28.41 -6.22
N HIS A 5 14.50 27.61 -6.43
CA HIS A 5 14.81 26.46 -5.59
C HIS A 5 15.30 26.91 -4.21
N ALA A 6 16.21 27.88 -4.14
CA ALA A 6 16.65 28.49 -2.88
C ALA A 6 15.47 29.12 -2.10
N LYS A 7 14.60 29.88 -2.77
CA LYS A 7 13.39 30.45 -2.14
C LYS A 7 12.42 29.36 -1.65
N ALA A 8 12.22 28.30 -2.42
CA ALA A 8 11.36 27.19 -2.01
C ALA A 8 11.96 26.38 -0.85
N GLN A 9 13.29 26.25 -0.79
CA GLN A 9 14.01 25.66 0.34
C GLN A 9 13.87 26.50 1.61
N GLU A 10 14.00 27.83 1.52
CA GLU A 10 13.78 28.72 2.66
C GLU A 10 12.33 28.67 3.18
N LEU A 11 11.37 28.56 2.27
CA LEU A 11 9.94 28.52 2.63
C LEU A 11 9.46 27.17 3.13
N THR A 12 9.99 26.06 2.60
CA THR A 12 9.48 24.71 2.91
C THR A 12 10.43 23.86 3.74
N GLY A 13 11.70 24.26 3.84
CA GLY A 13 12.78 23.50 4.49
C GLY A 13 13.16 22.20 3.76
N VAL A 14 12.58 21.92 2.59
CA VAL A 14 12.79 20.67 1.85
C VAL A 14 13.71 20.92 0.66
N GLU A 15 14.93 20.38 0.73
CA GLU A 15 15.88 20.37 -0.39
C GLU A 15 15.55 19.28 -1.40
N VAL A 16 15.52 19.66 -2.68
CA VAL A 16 15.39 18.71 -3.80
C VAL A 16 16.73 17.98 -3.99
N PRO A 17 16.78 16.64 -3.92
CA PRO A 17 18.02 15.88 -4.07
C PRO A 17 18.77 16.13 -5.38
N LYS A 18 20.11 16.06 -5.33
CA LYS A 18 21.02 16.37 -6.46
C LYS A 18 20.83 15.51 -7.71
N PHE A 19 20.28 14.30 -7.56
CA PHE A 19 20.00 13.39 -8.69
C PHE A 19 18.75 13.76 -9.49
N TYR A 20 17.93 14.69 -9.00
CA TYR A 20 16.77 15.18 -9.71
C TYR A 20 17.14 16.36 -10.63
N ASN A 21 16.58 16.35 -11.84
CA ASN A 21 16.74 17.47 -12.77
C ASN A 21 16.01 18.71 -12.24
N GLN A 22 16.78 19.72 -11.84
CA GLN A 22 16.32 20.99 -11.27
C GLN A 22 15.40 21.79 -12.21
N ALA A 23 15.53 21.60 -13.53
CA ALA A 23 14.70 22.29 -14.51
C ALA A 23 13.35 21.59 -14.77
N ALA A 24 13.24 20.30 -14.45
CA ALA A 24 12.04 19.50 -14.69
C ALA A 24 11.15 19.38 -13.43
N ILE A 25 11.68 19.69 -12.25
CA ILE A 25 10.99 19.46 -10.98
C ILE A 25 10.70 20.78 -10.28
N ASN A 26 9.42 20.98 -9.93
CA ASN A 26 8.98 22.11 -9.14
C ASN A 26 9.27 21.85 -7.65
N PRO A 27 10.07 22.69 -6.98
CA PRO A 27 10.46 22.48 -5.58
C PRO A 27 9.27 22.55 -4.61
N LEU A 28 8.24 23.34 -4.91
CA LEU A 28 7.02 23.40 -4.09
C LEU A 28 6.22 22.10 -4.16
N LYS A 29 6.13 21.50 -5.36
CA LYS A 29 5.47 20.19 -5.55
C LYS A 29 6.25 19.06 -4.90
N PHE A 30 7.57 19.15 -4.90
CA PHE A 30 8.41 18.21 -4.18
C PHE A 30 8.16 18.29 -2.67
N ALA A 31 8.07 19.49 -2.09
CA ALA A 31 7.72 19.65 -0.68
C ALA A 31 6.35 19.04 -0.32
N GLU A 32 5.31 19.30 -1.14
CA GLU A 32 3.99 18.67 -0.98
C GLU A 32 4.08 17.13 -1.05
N GLN A 33 4.85 16.59 -2.00
CA GLN A 33 5.05 15.15 -2.15
C GLN A 33 5.75 14.54 -0.93
N GLN A 34 6.76 15.21 -0.39
CA GLN A 34 7.46 14.77 0.81
C GLN A 34 6.56 14.80 2.05
N GLN A 35 5.70 15.82 2.18
CA GLN A 35 4.70 15.89 3.25
C GLN A 35 3.67 14.76 3.13
N LYS A 36 3.16 14.46 1.92
CA LYS A 36 2.23 13.35 1.68
C LYS A 36 2.88 12.00 1.98
N ARG A 37 4.11 11.78 1.50
CA ARG A 37 4.88 10.57 1.80
C ARG A 37 5.08 10.43 3.30
N LYS A 38 5.48 11.51 3.98
CA LYS A 38 5.61 11.55 5.43
C LYS A 38 4.28 11.20 6.10
N LEU A 39 3.17 11.83 5.73
CA LEU A 39 1.86 11.55 6.33
C LEU A 39 1.43 10.07 6.18
N LEU A 40 1.60 9.50 4.99
CA LEU A 40 1.24 8.11 4.70
C LEU A 40 2.17 7.12 5.40
N TRP A 41 3.47 7.42 5.51
CA TRP A 41 4.47 6.48 6.01
C TRP A 41 4.97 6.76 7.44
N SER A 42 4.53 7.84 8.10
CA SER A 42 4.94 8.16 9.48
C SER A 42 4.28 7.27 10.53
N LYS A 43 3.26 6.46 10.19
CA LYS A 43 2.46 5.68 11.14
C LYS A 43 2.86 4.21 11.29
N ALA A 44 4.10 3.83 10.94
CA ALA A 44 4.55 2.44 11.09
C ALA A 44 4.76 2.02 12.56
N SER A 45 5.03 2.96 13.49
CA SER A 45 5.36 2.62 14.90
C SER A 45 4.22 2.83 15.90
N GLN A 46 3.31 3.78 15.69
CA GLN A 46 2.23 4.07 16.64
C GLN A 46 0.91 3.34 16.37
N ASN A 47 0.74 2.76 15.17
CA ASN A 47 -0.45 1.98 14.85
C ASN A 47 -0.34 0.52 15.31
N THR A 48 0.86 0.06 15.69
CA THR A 48 1.10 -1.33 16.08
C THR A 48 0.28 -1.72 17.31
N GLU A 49 0.23 -0.89 18.35
CA GLU A 49 -0.51 -1.19 19.59
C GLU A 49 -2.04 -1.10 19.41
N GLN A 50 -2.53 -0.13 18.64
CA GLN A 50 -3.97 0.00 18.32
C GLN A 50 -4.44 -1.11 17.37
N SER A 51 -3.59 -1.54 16.43
CA SER A 51 -3.88 -2.70 15.58
C SER A 51 -3.83 -4.01 16.36
N LEU A 52 -2.96 -4.15 17.36
CA LEU A 52 -2.91 -5.29 18.27
C LEU A 52 -4.25 -5.48 19.00
N GLN A 53 -4.85 -4.43 19.54
CA GLN A 53 -6.13 -4.55 20.27
C GLN A 53 -7.29 -4.95 19.37
N LYS A 54 -7.25 -4.57 18.08
CA LYS A 54 -8.35 -4.85 17.15
C LYS A 54 -8.42 -6.31 16.68
N PHE A 55 -7.34 -7.06 16.85
CA PHE A 55 -7.24 -8.47 16.49
C PHE A 55 -7.04 -9.41 17.70
N GLN A 56 -6.88 -8.89 18.91
CA GLN A 56 -6.85 -9.72 20.11
C GLN A 56 -8.17 -10.50 20.26
N GLY A 57 -8.07 -11.83 20.35
CA GLY A 57 -9.21 -12.74 20.54
C GLY A 57 -9.70 -13.48 19.29
N THR A 58 -9.07 -13.32 18.12
CA THR A 58 -9.40 -14.15 16.94
C THR A 58 -8.57 -15.43 16.94
N GLU A 59 -9.17 -16.56 16.55
CA GLU A 59 -8.45 -17.84 16.43
C GLU A 59 -7.25 -17.75 15.47
N VAL A 60 -7.38 -16.93 14.42
CA VAL A 60 -6.32 -16.70 13.42
C VAL A 60 -5.06 -16.08 14.05
N VAL A 61 -5.20 -15.35 15.15
CA VAL A 61 -4.09 -14.77 15.91
C VAL A 61 -3.39 -15.80 16.81
N ALA A 62 -3.96 -16.99 17.04
CA ALA A 62 -3.29 -18.05 17.77
C ALA A 62 -2.08 -18.61 16.99
N ASP A 63 -2.14 -18.64 15.67
CA ASP A 63 -1.06 -19.15 14.81
C ASP A 63 0.23 -18.32 14.94
N GLU A 64 1.32 -18.97 15.33
CA GLU A 64 2.62 -18.31 15.50
C GLU A 64 3.13 -17.66 14.21
N LYS A 65 2.86 -18.30 13.07
CA LYS A 65 3.25 -17.79 11.75
C LYS A 65 2.51 -16.48 11.45
N TYR A 66 1.22 -16.43 11.77
CA TYR A 66 0.41 -15.22 11.61
C TYR A 66 0.91 -14.12 12.55
N ARG A 67 1.18 -14.42 13.82
CA ARG A 67 1.75 -13.46 14.79
C ARG A 67 3.08 -12.88 14.33
N LYS A 68 4.01 -13.73 13.86
CA LYS A 68 5.31 -13.30 13.30
C LYS A 68 5.13 -12.41 12.08
N LEU A 69 4.22 -12.76 11.17
CA LEU A 69 3.93 -11.98 9.96
C LEU A 69 3.31 -10.61 10.29
N MET A 70 2.44 -10.57 11.29
CA MET A 70 1.77 -9.34 11.77
C MET A 70 2.65 -8.50 12.72
N GLY A 71 3.88 -8.95 13.03
CA GLY A 71 4.76 -8.25 13.97
C GLY A 71 4.27 -8.25 15.42
N ILE A 72 3.30 -9.11 15.75
CA ILE A 72 2.76 -9.26 17.11
C ILE A 72 3.79 -10.05 17.93
N LYS A 73 4.61 -9.32 18.69
CA LYS A 73 5.62 -9.89 19.58
C LYS A 73 5.06 -9.95 21.01
N GLY A 74 4.86 -11.16 21.54
CA GLY A 74 4.34 -11.39 22.90
C GLY A 74 3.30 -12.52 22.94
N GLU A 75 3.09 -13.12 24.11
CA GLU A 75 2.06 -14.14 24.33
C GLU A 75 0.68 -13.47 24.35
N VAL A 76 -0.15 -13.78 23.35
CA VAL A 76 -1.54 -13.33 23.30
C VAL A 76 -2.33 -14.31 24.17
N LYS A 77 -2.82 -13.85 25.32
CA LYS A 77 -3.83 -14.60 26.05
C LYS A 77 -5.09 -14.61 25.20
N ILE A 78 -5.43 -15.77 24.67
CA ILE A 78 -6.72 -16.02 24.05
C ILE A 78 -7.73 -15.92 25.18
N THR A 79 -8.32 -14.74 25.36
CA THR A 79 -9.47 -14.57 26.24
C THR A 79 -10.63 -15.28 25.58
N ASP A 80 -11.26 -16.23 26.27
CA ASP A 80 -12.46 -16.91 25.78
C ASP A 80 -13.54 -15.87 25.44
N MET A 81 -13.71 -15.63 24.14
CA MET A 81 -14.69 -14.70 23.60
C MET A 81 -16.09 -15.26 23.85
N SER A 82 -17.02 -14.41 24.32
CA SER A 82 -18.45 -14.78 24.45
C SER A 82 -18.99 -15.28 23.10
N GLU A 83 -19.97 -16.19 23.12
CA GLU A 83 -20.58 -16.74 21.90
C GLU A 83 -21.08 -15.66 20.94
N GLU A 84 -21.65 -14.58 21.47
CA GLU A 84 -22.11 -13.42 20.68
C GLU A 84 -20.95 -12.71 19.97
N GLN A 85 -19.77 -12.69 20.58
CA GLN A 85 -18.58 -12.07 20.00
C GLN A 85 -18.00 -12.95 18.89
N LYS A 86 -18.08 -14.28 19.04
CA LYS A 86 -17.73 -15.24 17.98
C LYS A 86 -18.68 -15.13 16.79
N GLN A 87 -19.98 -14.97 17.02
CA GLN A 87 -20.96 -14.76 15.95
C GLN A 87 -20.69 -13.48 15.16
N LYS A 88 -20.48 -12.35 15.84
CA LYS A 88 -20.11 -11.08 15.20
C LYS A 88 -18.81 -11.18 14.41
N GLN A 89 -17.83 -11.93 14.91
CA GLN A 89 -16.59 -12.19 14.19
C GLN A 89 -16.84 -13.02 12.91
N ASN A 90 -17.67 -14.05 12.97
CA ASN A 90 -18.03 -14.85 11.78
C ASN A 90 -18.80 -14.02 10.74
N GLU A 91 -19.73 -13.17 11.17
CA GLU A 91 -20.42 -12.23 10.28
C GLU A 91 -19.46 -11.26 9.60
N LEU A 92 -18.48 -10.74 10.37
CA LEU A 92 -17.45 -9.86 9.83
C LEU A 92 -16.59 -10.58 8.77
N PHE A 93 -16.18 -11.83 9.04
CA PHE A 93 -15.42 -12.63 8.07
C PHE A 93 -16.23 -12.89 6.80
N ASN A 94 -17.51 -13.28 6.92
CA ASN A 94 -18.38 -13.49 5.76
C ASN A 94 -18.50 -12.24 4.89
N LYS A 95 -18.64 -11.06 5.51
CA LYS A 95 -18.71 -9.79 4.78
C LYS A 95 -17.39 -9.48 4.05
N LEU A 96 -16.25 -9.68 4.72
CA LEU A 96 -14.93 -9.46 4.12
C LEU A 96 -14.69 -10.38 2.91
N ASP A 97 -15.14 -11.64 2.98
CA ASP A 97 -15.04 -12.57 1.85
C ASP A 97 -15.90 -12.14 0.66
N GLN A 98 -17.11 -11.61 0.91
CA GLN A 98 -17.95 -11.04 -0.15
C GLN A 98 -17.30 -9.82 -0.81
N GLU A 99 -16.78 -8.90 0.00
CA GLU A 99 -16.06 -7.71 -0.49
C GLU A 99 -14.80 -8.10 -1.27
N TYR A 100 -14.03 -9.09 -0.79
CA TYR A 100 -12.87 -9.61 -1.49
C TYR A 100 -13.26 -10.27 -2.82
N ALA A 101 -14.33 -11.07 -2.85
CA ALA A 101 -14.84 -11.66 -4.08
C ALA A 101 -15.24 -10.58 -5.09
N PHE A 102 -15.97 -9.54 -4.65
CA PHE A 102 -16.33 -8.40 -5.48
C PHE A 102 -15.11 -7.62 -5.97
N ALA A 103 -14.14 -7.33 -5.10
CA ALA A 103 -12.91 -6.62 -5.46
C ALA A 103 -12.03 -7.44 -6.40
N ARG A 104 -11.97 -8.77 -6.24
CA ARG A 104 -11.28 -9.68 -7.15
C ARG A 104 -11.93 -9.71 -8.52
N ILE A 105 -13.26 -9.82 -8.58
CA ILE A 105 -13.99 -9.74 -9.85
C ILE A 105 -13.77 -8.36 -10.46
N THR A 106 -13.92 -7.29 -9.69
CA THR A 106 -13.70 -5.90 -10.13
C THR A 106 -12.29 -5.72 -10.69
N THR A 107 -11.25 -6.14 -9.97
CA THR A 107 -9.88 -6.04 -10.47
C THR A 107 -9.65 -6.94 -11.69
N HIS A 108 -10.15 -8.18 -11.71
CA HIS A 108 -9.98 -9.05 -12.88
C HIS A 108 -10.77 -8.58 -14.12
N THR A 109 -11.90 -7.89 -13.93
CA THR A 109 -12.74 -7.31 -15.00
C THR A 109 -12.31 -5.91 -15.43
N HIS A 110 -11.69 -5.13 -14.53
CA HIS A 110 -11.25 -3.75 -14.78
C HIS A 110 -9.73 -3.63 -15.00
N ARG A 111 -8.95 -4.70 -14.85
CA ARG A 111 -7.49 -4.72 -15.15
C ARG A 111 -7.15 -4.46 -16.62
N GLY A 112 -8.17 -4.31 -17.48
CA GLY A 112 -8.05 -3.87 -18.87
C GLY A 112 -8.44 -2.40 -19.14
N MET A 113 -8.96 -1.65 -18.16
CA MET A 113 -9.41 -0.26 -18.34
C MET A 113 -8.42 0.73 -17.70
N GLY A 114 -7.15 0.74 -18.12
CA GLY A 114 -6.21 1.80 -17.72
C GLY A 114 -4.73 1.43 -17.75
N LEU A 115 -3.94 2.26 -18.44
CA LEU A 115 -2.46 2.33 -18.48
C LEU A 115 -1.73 1.11 -19.10
N GLY A 116 -1.87 0.93 -20.41
CA GLY A 116 -0.73 0.90 -21.35
C GLY A 116 0.26 -0.28 -21.42
N VAL A 117 0.11 -1.39 -20.69
CA VAL A 117 1.16 -2.46 -20.71
C VAL A 117 1.08 -3.41 -21.93
N VAL A 118 -0.05 -3.49 -22.63
CA VAL A 118 -0.20 -4.39 -23.80
C VAL A 118 0.65 -3.98 -25.03
N SER A 119 1.20 -2.76 -25.06
CA SER A 119 2.04 -2.29 -26.19
C SER A 119 3.40 -3.00 -26.26
N SER A 120 3.92 -3.54 -25.14
CA SER A 120 5.24 -4.19 -25.12
C SER A 120 5.23 -5.65 -25.59
N MET A 121 4.10 -6.37 -25.46
CA MET A 121 3.99 -7.76 -25.94
C MET A 121 3.67 -7.83 -27.44
N ALA A 122 2.85 -6.92 -27.98
CA ALA A 122 2.57 -6.87 -29.42
C ALA A 122 3.81 -6.49 -30.26
N ALA A 123 4.75 -5.73 -29.69
CA ALA A 123 5.99 -5.36 -30.36
C ALA A 123 7.00 -6.51 -30.47
N GLN A 124 6.91 -7.54 -29.61
CA GLN A 124 7.77 -8.73 -29.73
C GLN A 124 7.25 -9.72 -30.77
N THR A 125 5.92 -9.88 -30.90
CA THR A 125 5.33 -10.78 -31.90
C THR A 125 5.35 -10.23 -33.33
N ALA A 126 5.44 -8.91 -33.51
CA ALA A 126 5.51 -8.28 -34.83
C ALA A 126 6.91 -8.39 -35.48
N ASN A 127 7.97 -8.60 -34.70
CA ASN A 127 9.34 -8.72 -35.22
C ASN A 127 9.73 -10.15 -35.66
N GLU A 128 8.91 -11.16 -35.37
CA GLU A 128 9.15 -12.56 -35.81
C GLU A 128 8.48 -12.92 -37.14
N GLN A 129 7.63 -12.04 -37.70
CA GLN A 129 6.97 -12.28 -39.00
C GLN A 129 7.68 -11.66 -40.20
N PHE A 130 8.67 -10.79 -40.00
CA PHE A 130 9.36 -10.10 -41.12
C PHE A 130 10.75 -10.68 -41.46
N ASN A 131 11.18 -11.75 -40.80
CA ASN A 131 12.45 -12.42 -41.11
C ASN A 131 12.30 -13.94 -41.11
N ARG A 132 11.55 -14.46 -42.08
CA ARG A 132 11.68 -15.84 -42.52
C ARG A 132 12.20 -15.80 -43.97
N PRO A 133 13.29 -16.51 -44.30
CA PRO A 133 13.88 -16.52 -45.63
C PRO A 133 12.95 -17.13 -46.68
#